data_AF-A0A662AQI9-F1
#
_entry.id   AF-A0A662AQI9-F1
#
_cell.length_a   1.000
_cell.length_b   1.000
_cell.length_c   1.000
_cell.angle_alpha   90.00
_cell.angle_beta   90.00
_cell.angle_gamma   90.00
#
_symmetry.space_group_name_H-M   'P 1'
#
loop_
_entity.id
_entity.type
_entity.pdbx_description
1 polymer ?
#
loop_
_entity_poly.entity_id
_entity_poly.type
_entity_poly.pdbx_seq_one_letter_code
_entity_poly.pdbx_strand_id
1 'polypeptide(L)'
;MFTNLEELFKQETEKQKKKLVLAVAQDKHALEAVKIAYQNNCIEPVLIGESTKIKEIAEKINFDLSNIEIVDKEDKVEAVEASIKLIRKGAAQILMKGNVPTAKLLKGVLNKEWGLRTGNILSHFALFEIKGYHKLLGVTDVAMNIAPDLETKIRIINNAVKFLNKIGIFNPKVAAISAAETVNQSMPSSIDAAIIAKMSDRNQIANCIIDGPLA
;
A
#
# COMPACT_ATOMS: atom_id res chain seq x y z
N MET A 1 -0.16 21.25 -0.48
CA MET A 1 0.41 20.32 0.52
C MET A 1 -0.73 19.88 1.40
N PHE A 2 -0.96 18.59 1.57
CA PHE A 2 -2.08 18.09 2.37
C PHE A 2 -1.81 18.24 3.86
N THR A 3 -2.78 18.79 4.59
CA THR A 3 -2.69 18.95 6.04
C THR A 3 -3.41 17.84 6.80
N ASN A 4 -4.43 17.24 6.19
CA ASN A 4 -5.27 16.19 6.75
C ASN A 4 -5.70 15.18 5.67
N LEU A 5 -6.24 14.03 6.08
CA LEU A 5 -6.64 12.96 5.16
C LEU A 5 -7.87 13.33 4.31
N GLU A 6 -8.76 14.18 4.81
CA GLU A 6 -9.94 14.63 4.05
C GLU A 6 -9.56 15.40 2.78
N GLU A 7 -8.53 16.26 2.85
CA GLU A 7 -8.02 16.97 1.68
C GLU A 7 -7.50 16.02 0.60
N LEU A 8 -6.91 14.89 1.00
CA LEU A 8 -6.46 13.86 0.06
C LEU A 8 -7.65 13.21 -0.66
N PHE A 9 -8.74 12.92 0.07
CA PHE A 9 -9.97 12.35 -0.52
C PHE A 9 -10.69 13.33 -1.45
N LYS A 10 -10.73 14.63 -1.10
CA LYS A 10 -11.39 15.65 -1.93
C LYS A 10 -10.74 15.87 -3.28
N GLN A 11 -9.44 15.57 -3.43
CA GLN A 11 -8.74 15.72 -4.70
C GLN A 11 -9.21 14.70 -5.77
N GLU A 12 -9.98 13.69 -5.39
CA GLU A 12 -10.33 12.54 -6.24
C GLU A 12 -11.70 12.67 -6.95
N THR A 13 -12.47 13.73 -6.68
CA THR A 13 -13.87 13.86 -7.14
C THR A 13 -14.06 14.02 -8.66
N GLU A 14 -12.97 14.14 -9.44
CA GLU A 14 -13.04 14.27 -10.91
C GLU A 14 -12.42 13.08 -11.69
N LYS A 15 -11.95 12.02 -11.03
CA LYS A 15 -11.28 10.89 -11.70
C LYS A 15 -12.18 9.67 -11.87
N GLN A 16 -11.98 8.95 -12.97
CA GLN A 16 -12.61 7.64 -13.23
C GLN A 16 -12.34 6.68 -12.07
N LYS A 17 -13.41 6.11 -11.50
CA LYS A 17 -13.33 5.11 -10.42
C LYS A 17 -12.37 3.99 -10.79
N LYS A 18 -11.59 3.54 -9.80
CA LYS A 18 -10.71 2.39 -9.97
C LYS A 18 -11.43 1.11 -9.53
N LYS A 19 -11.18 0.04 -10.27
CA LYS A 19 -11.67 -1.28 -9.92
C LYS A 19 -10.80 -1.88 -8.82
N LEU A 20 -11.44 -2.25 -7.71
CA LEU A 20 -10.82 -2.86 -6.54
C LEU A 20 -11.24 -4.33 -6.44
N VAL A 21 -10.29 -5.23 -6.39
CA VAL A 21 -10.53 -6.66 -6.17
C VAL A 21 -10.31 -6.98 -4.70
N LEU A 22 -11.36 -7.43 -4.01
CA LEU A 22 -11.25 -7.98 -2.67
C LEU A 22 -11.03 -9.50 -2.76
N ALA A 23 -9.80 -9.93 -2.47
CA ALA A 23 -9.40 -11.33 -2.53
C ALA A 23 -9.84 -12.10 -1.28
N VAL A 24 -10.56 -13.22 -1.47
CA VAL A 24 -11.17 -14.00 -0.38
C VAL A 24 -12.13 -13.12 0.44
N ALA A 25 -13.14 -12.59 -0.24
CA ALA A 25 -14.01 -11.52 0.24
C ALA A 25 -14.93 -11.88 1.43
N GLN A 26 -14.95 -13.13 1.88
CA GLN A 26 -15.66 -13.57 3.08
C GLN A 26 -15.00 -13.09 4.39
N ASP A 27 -14.81 -11.77 4.52
CA ASP A 27 -14.28 -11.04 5.67
C ASP A 27 -15.19 -9.84 6.00
N LYS A 28 -15.77 -9.83 7.20
CA LYS A 28 -16.76 -8.81 7.60
C LYS A 28 -16.20 -7.39 7.56
N HIS A 29 -15.02 -7.17 8.16
CA HIS A 29 -14.44 -5.83 8.25
C HIS A 29 -13.97 -5.32 6.89
N ALA A 30 -13.42 -6.20 6.05
CA ALA A 30 -13.06 -5.82 4.69
C ALA A 30 -14.30 -5.47 3.85
N LEU A 31 -15.39 -6.23 3.98
CA LEU A 31 -16.66 -5.91 3.30
C LEU A 31 -17.29 -4.61 3.81
N GLU A 32 -17.21 -4.32 5.10
CA GLU A 32 -17.64 -3.02 5.66
C GLU A 32 -16.83 -1.86 5.04
N ALA A 33 -15.52 -1.99 4.94
CA ALA A 33 -14.66 -1.00 4.29
C ALA A 33 -14.99 -0.83 2.79
N VAL A 34 -15.18 -1.94 2.06
CA VAL A 34 -15.58 -1.91 0.65
C VAL A 34 -16.96 -1.28 0.47
N LYS A 35 -17.92 -1.58 1.35
CA LYS A 35 -19.25 -0.95 1.36
C LYS A 35 -19.12 0.57 1.49
N ILE A 36 -18.38 1.04 2.49
CA ILE A 36 -18.18 2.48 2.72
C ILE A 36 -17.53 3.12 1.48
N ALA A 37 -16.47 2.54 0.94
CA ALA A 37 -15.79 3.08 -0.25
C ALA A 37 -16.69 3.08 -1.51
N TYR A 38 -17.51 2.04 -1.69
CA TYR A 38 -18.46 1.95 -2.79
C TYR A 38 -19.59 2.98 -2.66
N GLN A 39 -20.18 3.13 -1.46
CA GLN A 39 -21.24 4.11 -1.17
C GLN A 39 -20.76 5.56 -1.30
N ASN A 40 -19.49 5.82 -1.00
CA ASN A 40 -18.85 7.12 -1.22
C ASN A 40 -18.35 7.31 -2.68
N ASN A 41 -18.74 6.42 -3.60
CA ASN A 41 -18.42 6.53 -5.03
C ASN A 41 -16.91 6.49 -5.33
N CYS A 42 -16.07 5.94 -4.44
CA CYS A 42 -14.61 5.93 -4.58
C CYS A 42 -14.09 4.80 -5.48
N ILE A 43 -14.78 3.64 -5.48
CA ILE A 43 -14.32 2.41 -6.14
C ILE A 43 -15.43 1.69 -6.90
N GLU A 44 -15.02 0.77 -7.77
CA GLU A 44 -15.86 -0.29 -8.34
C GLU A 44 -15.36 -1.65 -7.82
N PRO A 45 -16.04 -2.28 -6.85
CA PRO A 45 -15.54 -3.52 -6.25
C PRO A 45 -15.82 -4.76 -7.11
N VAL A 46 -14.89 -5.70 -7.08
CA VAL A 46 -15.05 -7.09 -7.53
C VAL A 46 -14.73 -7.98 -6.34
N LEU A 47 -15.70 -8.80 -5.93
CA LEU A 47 -15.58 -9.67 -4.76
C LEU A 47 -15.23 -11.08 -5.22
N ILE A 48 -14.15 -11.66 -4.72
CA ILE A 48 -13.72 -13.01 -5.13
C ILE A 48 -13.61 -13.90 -3.90
N GLY A 49 -14.28 -15.05 -3.93
CA GLY A 49 -14.29 -15.99 -2.82
C GLY A 49 -15.57 -16.81 -2.81
N GLU A 50 -15.90 -17.39 -1.67
CA GLU A 50 -17.07 -18.25 -1.52
C GLU A 50 -18.35 -17.41 -1.52
N SER A 51 -19.10 -17.46 -2.62
CA SER A 51 -20.20 -16.54 -2.91
C SER A 51 -21.32 -16.59 -1.87
N THR A 52 -21.63 -17.76 -1.32
CA THR A 52 -22.62 -17.96 -0.26
C THR A 52 -22.22 -17.17 0.99
N LYS A 53 -21.00 -17.35 1.49
CA LYS A 53 -20.49 -16.61 2.65
C LYS A 53 -20.38 -15.11 2.42
N ILE A 54 -19.99 -14.68 1.22
CA ILE A 54 -19.94 -13.26 0.86
C ILE A 54 -21.34 -12.64 1.00
N LYS A 55 -22.37 -13.28 0.44
CA LYS A 55 -23.76 -12.81 0.49
C LYS A 55 -24.30 -12.79 1.92
N GLU A 56 -24.08 -13.85 2.70
CA GLU A 56 -24.49 -13.91 4.11
C GLU A 56 -23.89 -12.77 4.95
N ILE A 57 -22.62 -12.44 4.74
CA ILE A 57 -21.95 -11.35 5.46
C ILE A 57 -22.50 -10.00 4.97
N ALA A 58 -22.67 -9.84 3.67
CA ALA A 58 -23.22 -8.62 3.07
C ALA A 58 -24.62 -8.30 3.59
N GLU A 59 -25.50 -9.30 3.71
CA GLU A 59 -26.82 -9.16 4.32
C GLU A 59 -26.71 -8.65 5.77
N LYS A 60 -25.84 -9.25 6.59
CA LYS A 60 -25.64 -8.86 8.00
C LYS A 60 -25.16 -7.41 8.16
N ILE A 61 -24.44 -6.87 7.17
CA ILE A 61 -23.94 -5.49 7.19
C ILE A 61 -24.79 -4.53 6.33
N ASN A 62 -25.95 -4.99 5.82
CA ASN A 62 -26.81 -4.25 4.89
C ASN A 62 -26.04 -3.70 3.68
N PHE A 63 -25.26 -4.54 3.00
CA PHE A 63 -24.55 -4.20 1.79
C PHE A 63 -25.27 -4.82 0.57
N ASP A 64 -25.90 -3.97 -0.24
CA ASP A 64 -26.50 -4.39 -1.50
C ASP A 64 -25.42 -4.76 -2.54
N LEU A 65 -25.46 -6.02 -2.99
CA LEU A 65 -24.52 -6.57 -3.97
C LEU A 65 -25.11 -6.68 -5.39
N SER A 66 -26.35 -6.20 -5.64
CA SER A 66 -27.01 -6.40 -6.95
C SER A 66 -26.23 -5.86 -8.15
N ASN A 67 -25.43 -4.81 -7.95
CA ASN A 67 -24.58 -4.19 -8.99
C ASN A 67 -23.08 -4.46 -8.80
N ILE A 68 -22.73 -5.48 -8.01
CA ILE A 68 -21.35 -5.81 -7.67
C ILE A 68 -20.99 -7.17 -8.25
N GLU A 69 -19.86 -7.23 -8.97
CA GLU A 69 -19.35 -8.46 -9.53
C GLU A 69 -18.87 -9.40 -8.42
N ILE A 70 -19.36 -10.64 -8.41
CA ILE A 70 -18.91 -11.71 -7.51
C ILE A 70 -18.34 -12.84 -8.35
N VAL A 71 -17.07 -13.19 -8.14
CA VAL A 71 -16.41 -14.34 -8.76
C VAL A 71 -16.35 -15.46 -7.73
N ASP A 72 -17.16 -16.49 -7.93
CA ASP A 72 -17.27 -17.61 -6.99
C ASP A 72 -16.04 -18.52 -7.06
N LYS A 73 -15.34 -18.63 -5.93
CA LYS A 73 -14.15 -19.46 -5.72
C LYS A 73 -14.10 -19.93 -4.27
N GLU A 74 -14.50 -21.18 -4.04
CA GLU A 74 -14.48 -21.80 -2.72
C GLU A 74 -13.05 -21.97 -2.18
N ASP A 75 -12.12 -22.42 -3.04
CA ASP A 75 -10.72 -22.55 -2.65
C ASP A 75 -10.04 -21.17 -2.55
N LYS A 76 -9.43 -20.92 -1.38
CA LYS A 76 -8.78 -19.64 -1.09
C LYS A 76 -7.55 -19.38 -1.95
N VAL A 77 -6.84 -20.41 -2.40
CA VAL A 77 -5.66 -20.26 -3.26
C VAL A 77 -6.10 -19.87 -4.67
N GLU A 78 -7.12 -20.54 -5.21
CA GLU A 78 -7.72 -20.17 -6.48
C GLU A 78 -8.31 -18.76 -6.47
N ALA A 79 -8.99 -18.37 -5.37
CA ALA A 79 -9.50 -17.01 -5.21
C ALA A 79 -8.39 -15.96 -5.25
N VAL A 80 -7.26 -16.21 -4.59
CA VAL A 80 -6.07 -15.34 -4.64
C VAL A 80 -5.49 -15.26 -6.05
N GLU A 81 -5.32 -16.40 -6.72
CA GLU A 81 -4.80 -16.45 -8.09
C GLU A 81 -5.71 -15.71 -9.08
N ALA A 82 -7.03 -15.93 -9.01
CA ALA A 82 -8.01 -15.24 -9.83
C ALA A 82 -7.96 -13.72 -9.60
N SER A 83 -7.88 -13.29 -8.33
CA SER A 83 -7.76 -11.88 -7.96
C SER A 83 -6.55 -11.23 -8.59
N ILE A 84 -5.40 -11.89 -8.52
CA ILE A 84 -4.14 -11.39 -9.06
C ILE A 84 -4.15 -11.38 -10.58
N LYS A 85 -4.72 -12.41 -11.23
CA LYS A 85 -4.84 -12.47 -12.69
C LYS A 85 -5.71 -11.35 -13.24
N LEU A 86 -6.78 -10.95 -12.54
CA LEU A 86 -7.59 -9.80 -12.95
C LEU A 86 -6.79 -8.49 -12.96
N ILE A 87 -5.99 -8.26 -11.91
CA ILE A 87 -5.09 -7.10 -11.81
C ILE A 87 -4.05 -7.16 -12.94
N ARG A 88 -3.42 -8.32 -13.15
CA ARG A 88 -2.38 -8.50 -14.19
C ARG A 88 -2.92 -8.26 -15.60
N LYS A 89 -4.18 -8.65 -15.87
CA LYS A 89 -4.87 -8.42 -17.16
C LYS A 89 -5.32 -6.97 -17.36
N GLY A 90 -5.16 -6.10 -16.36
CA GLY A 90 -5.63 -4.71 -16.40
C GLY A 90 -7.14 -4.53 -16.17
N ALA A 91 -7.86 -5.62 -15.87
CA ALA A 91 -9.31 -5.59 -15.61
C ALA A 91 -9.64 -4.93 -14.26
N ALA A 92 -8.66 -4.84 -13.35
CA ALA A 92 -8.74 -4.09 -12.11
C ALA A 92 -7.38 -3.45 -11.77
N GLN A 93 -7.37 -2.49 -10.82
CA GLN A 93 -6.17 -1.71 -10.50
C GLN A 93 -5.73 -1.84 -9.04
N ILE A 94 -6.63 -2.19 -8.13
CA ILE A 94 -6.34 -2.28 -6.69
C ILE A 94 -6.60 -3.70 -6.21
N LEU A 95 -5.63 -4.30 -5.53
CA LEU A 95 -5.79 -5.59 -4.85
C LEU A 95 -5.93 -5.34 -3.34
N MET A 96 -7.05 -5.79 -2.77
CA MET A 96 -7.32 -5.72 -1.34
C MET A 96 -7.35 -7.12 -0.73
N LYS A 97 -6.71 -7.29 0.42
CA LYS A 97 -6.67 -8.54 1.18
C LYS A 97 -7.99 -8.73 1.95
N GLY A 98 -8.64 -9.88 1.80
CA GLY A 98 -9.77 -10.33 2.62
C GLY A 98 -9.36 -11.41 3.63
N ASN A 99 -10.14 -12.49 3.76
CA ASN A 99 -9.99 -13.53 4.77
C ASN A 99 -8.92 -14.60 4.41
N VAL A 100 -7.69 -14.14 4.20
CA VAL A 100 -6.54 -14.98 3.82
C VAL A 100 -5.27 -14.54 4.57
N PRO A 101 -4.41 -15.46 5.04
CA PRO A 101 -3.13 -15.10 5.64
C PRO A 101 -2.28 -14.26 4.68
N THR A 102 -1.63 -13.21 5.19
CA THR A 102 -0.78 -12.31 4.40
C THR A 102 0.28 -13.07 3.60
N ALA A 103 0.93 -14.08 4.21
CA ALA A 103 1.92 -14.92 3.55
C ALA A 103 1.35 -15.66 2.31
N LYS A 104 0.09 -16.12 2.36
CA LYS A 104 -0.56 -16.79 1.22
C LYS A 104 -0.85 -15.81 0.09
N LEU A 105 -1.38 -14.62 0.41
CA LEU A 105 -1.60 -13.57 -0.59
C LEU A 105 -0.29 -13.14 -1.25
N LEU A 106 0.74 -12.85 -0.45
CA LEU A 106 2.05 -12.41 -0.94
C LEU A 106 2.75 -13.48 -1.77
N LYS A 107 2.60 -14.78 -1.44
CA LYS A 107 3.10 -15.87 -2.28
C LYS A 107 2.50 -15.81 -3.69
N GLY A 108 1.21 -15.50 -3.81
CA GLY A 108 0.57 -15.29 -5.11
C GLY A 108 1.09 -14.02 -5.81
N VAL A 109 1.15 -12.90 -5.09
CA VAL A 109 1.64 -11.62 -5.66
C VAL A 109 3.06 -11.76 -6.19
N LEU A 110 3.90 -12.55 -5.52
CA LEU A 110 5.30 -12.81 -5.87
C LEU A 110 5.48 -14.04 -6.79
N ASN A 111 4.40 -14.62 -7.31
CA ASN A 111 4.50 -15.72 -8.26
C ASN A 111 5.22 -15.25 -9.55
N LYS A 112 6.14 -16.08 -10.07
CA LYS A 112 6.98 -15.73 -11.23
C LYS A 112 6.23 -15.68 -12.56
N GLU A 113 5.20 -16.52 -12.72
CA GLU A 113 4.50 -16.71 -13.99
C GLU A 113 3.30 -15.77 -14.10
N TRP A 114 2.47 -15.72 -13.06
CA TRP A 114 1.19 -15.02 -13.08
C TRP A 114 1.04 -13.92 -12.02
N GLY A 115 2.06 -13.70 -11.18
CA GLY A 115 2.05 -12.67 -10.12
C GLY A 115 2.17 -11.23 -10.65
N LEU A 116 2.44 -10.29 -9.74
CA LEU A 116 2.55 -8.84 -10.01
C LEU A 116 3.99 -8.32 -9.85
N ARG A 117 4.98 -9.20 -10.02
CA ARG A 117 6.40 -8.84 -9.87
C ARG A 117 6.80 -7.78 -10.90
N THR A 118 7.43 -6.72 -10.42
CA THR A 118 7.97 -5.63 -11.26
C THR A 118 9.51 -5.64 -11.32
N GLY A 119 10.16 -6.54 -10.57
CA GLY A 119 11.60 -6.49 -10.30
C GLY A 119 11.96 -5.63 -9.07
N ASN A 120 11.03 -4.80 -8.59
CA ASN A 120 11.19 -4.04 -7.35
C ASN A 120 10.78 -4.84 -6.10
N ILE A 121 11.32 -4.45 -4.94
CA ILE A 121 10.84 -4.94 -3.64
C ILE A 121 9.44 -4.41 -3.36
N LEU A 122 8.71 -5.14 -2.53
CA LEU A 122 7.52 -4.62 -1.87
C LEU A 122 7.95 -3.91 -0.58
N SER A 123 7.31 -2.79 -0.28
CA SER A 123 7.51 -2.06 0.97
C SER A 123 6.17 -1.55 1.49
N HIS A 124 6.02 -1.46 2.80
CA HIS A 124 4.81 -0.92 3.42
C HIS A 124 4.95 0.58 3.66
N PHE A 125 3.96 1.36 3.24
CA PHE A 125 3.90 2.81 3.46
C PHE A 125 2.62 3.16 4.21
N ALA A 126 2.74 3.89 5.31
CA ALA A 126 1.62 4.42 6.08
C ALA A 126 1.64 5.95 6.07
N LEU A 127 0.46 6.55 5.96
CA LEU A 127 0.28 7.99 6.01
C LEU A 127 -0.54 8.33 7.25
N PHE A 128 0.00 9.20 8.11
CA PHE A 128 -0.59 9.56 9.39
C PHE A 128 -1.03 11.02 9.40
N GLU A 129 -2.22 11.25 9.95
CA GLU A 129 -2.63 12.55 10.46
C GLU A 129 -2.41 12.54 11.98
N ILE A 130 -1.47 13.36 12.45
CA ILE A 130 -1.03 13.37 13.85
C ILE A 130 -1.47 14.67 14.49
N LYS A 131 -2.24 14.58 15.58
CA LYS A 131 -2.63 15.76 16.37
C LYS A 131 -1.38 16.50 16.85
N GLY A 132 -1.28 17.78 16.51
CA GLY A 132 -0.14 18.63 16.87
C GLY A 132 0.99 18.65 15.82
N TYR A 133 0.90 17.85 14.76
CA TYR A 133 1.77 17.97 13.60
C TYR A 133 1.05 18.73 12.47
N HIS A 134 1.77 19.61 11.78
CA HIS A 134 1.17 20.60 10.87
C HIS A 134 0.77 20.05 9.49
N LYS A 135 1.02 18.77 9.21
CA LYS A 135 0.75 18.12 7.91
C LYS A 135 0.69 16.60 8.06
N LEU A 136 0.39 15.90 6.96
CA LEU A 136 0.49 14.45 6.92
C LEU A 136 1.95 13.96 7.03
N LEU A 137 2.17 12.88 7.76
CA LEU A 137 3.47 12.23 7.94
C LEU A 137 3.47 10.82 7.35
N GLY A 138 4.38 10.57 6.40
CA GLY A 138 4.59 9.24 5.82
C GLY A 138 5.64 8.45 6.60
N VAL A 139 5.39 7.17 6.87
CA VAL A 139 6.34 6.25 7.54
C VAL A 139 6.46 4.97 6.74
N THR A 140 7.70 4.53 6.50
CA THR A 140 8.05 3.30 5.78
C THR A 140 9.42 2.80 6.24
N ASP A 141 9.72 1.50 6.30
CA ASP A 141 8.82 0.36 6.21
C ASP A 141 8.47 -0.13 7.62
N VAL A 142 7.18 -0.27 7.93
CA VAL A 142 6.72 -0.62 9.29
C VAL A 142 6.20 -2.06 9.42
N ALA A 143 6.10 -2.82 8.33
CA ALA A 143 5.37 -4.09 8.36
C ALA A 143 5.84 -5.16 7.34
N MET A 144 6.74 -4.85 6.41
CA MET A 144 7.13 -5.78 5.35
C MET A 144 8.61 -6.19 5.43
N ASN A 145 9.54 -5.23 5.44
CA ASN A 145 10.98 -5.51 5.43
C ASN A 145 11.55 -5.50 6.86
N ILE A 146 11.93 -6.66 7.40
CA ILE A 146 12.32 -6.85 8.81
C ILE A 146 13.64 -6.14 9.16
N ALA A 147 14.70 -6.40 8.39
CA ALA A 147 16.03 -5.83 8.58
C ALA A 147 16.61 -5.47 7.22
N PRO A 148 16.11 -4.41 6.57
CA PRO A 148 16.55 -4.03 5.24
C PRO A 148 18.02 -3.60 5.28
N ASP A 149 18.82 -4.11 4.34
CA ASP A 149 20.16 -3.60 4.07
C ASP A 149 20.10 -2.22 3.39
N LEU A 150 21.27 -1.62 3.16
CA LEU A 150 21.37 -0.31 2.53
C LEU A 150 20.65 -0.25 1.17
N GLU A 151 20.83 -1.25 0.31
CA GLU A 151 20.18 -1.30 -1.00
C GLU A 151 18.65 -1.37 -0.86
N THR A 152 18.15 -2.23 0.03
CA THR A 152 16.73 -2.38 0.31
C THR A 152 16.15 -1.08 0.88
N LYS A 153 16.85 -0.40 1.78
CA LYS A 153 16.44 0.93 2.31
C LYS A 153 16.29 1.96 1.20
N ILE A 154 17.25 2.04 0.26
CA ILE A 154 17.16 2.95 -0.89
C ILE A 154 15.93 2.64 -1.75
N ARG A 155 15.62 1.35 -1.95
CA ARG A 155 14.44 0.93 -2.72
C ARG A 155 13.13 1.23 -1.99
N ILE A 156 13.10 1.11 -0.66
CA ILE A 156 11.97 1.52 0.19
C ILE A 156 11.71 3.02 0.03
N ILE A 157 12.77 3.85 0.09
CA ILE A 157 12.67 5.30 -0.10
C ILE A 157 12.12 5.60 -1.49
N ASN A 158 12.66 4.99 -2.55
CA ASN A 158 12.19 5.21 -3.91
C ASN A 158 10.71 4.83 -4.11
N ASN A 159 10.24 3.74 -3.49
CA ASN A 159 8.83 3.36 -3.50
C ASN A 159 7.94 4.44 -2.86
N ALA A 160 8.33 4.94 -1.68
CA ALA A 160 7.59 5.97 -0.97
C ALA A 160 7.61 7.32 -1.70
N VAL A 161 8.77 7.76 -2.18
CA VAL A 161 8.94 8.99 -2.96
C VAL A 161 8.09 8.92 -4.24
N LYS A 162 8.11 7.79 -4.95
CA LYS A 162 7.27 7.59 -6.14
C LYS A 162 5.78 7.68 -5.82
N PHE A 163 5.33 7.11 -4.70
CA PHE A 163 3.94 7.23 -4.26
C PHE A 163 3.57 8.69 -3.92
N LEU A 164 4.38 9.35 -3.10
CA LEU A 164 4.18 10.75 -2.69
C LEU A 164 4.12 11.70 -3.90
N ASN A 165 5.04 11.56 -4.85
CA ASN A 165 5.01 12.34 -6.09
C ASN A 165 3.74 12.09 -6.91
N LYS A 166 3.25 10.84 -6.97
CA LYS A 166 2.00 10.50 -7.69
C LYS A 166 0.76 11.15 -7.08
N ILE A 167 0.74 11.37 -5.77
CA ILE A 167 -0.35 12.07 -5.09
C ILE A 167 -0.12 13.60 -5.03
N GLY A 168 0.89 14.12 -5.74
CA GLY A 168 1.14 15.57 -5.83
C GLY A 168 2.01 16.15 -4.72
N ILE A 169 2.66 15.32 -3.90
CA ILE A 169 3.68 15.75 -2.94
C ILE A 169 5.04 15.62 -3.64
N PHE A 170 5.42 16.66 -4.38
CA PHE A 170 6.70 16.73 -5.07
C PHE A 170 7.85 17.04 -4.11
N ASN A 171 9.02 16.47 -4.36
CA ASN A 171 10.23 16.65 -3.54
C ASN A 171 9.98 16.47 -2.03
N PRO A 172 9.40 15.34 -1.58
CA PRO A 172 9.20 15.09 -0.16
C PRO A 172 10.53 15.14 0.60
N LYS A 173 10.46 15.67 1.83
CA LYS A 173 11.56 15.61 2.79
C LYS A 173 11.52 14.25 3.49
N VAL A 174 12.61 13.50 3.41
CA VAL A 174 12.77 12.17 3.97
C VAL A 174 13.81 12.25 5.09
N ALA A 175 13.41 11.87 6.30
CA ALA A 175 14.32 11.72 7.43
C ALA A 175 14.72 10.23 7.54
N ALA A 176 16.00 9.93 7.39
CA ALA A 176 16.52 8.59 7.65
C ALA A 176 16.77 8.43 9.16
N ILE A 177 15.81 7.77 9.82
CA ILE A 177 15.77 7.68 11.29
C ILE A 177 16.84 6.76 11.85
N SER A 178 17.50 7.19 12.92
CA SER A 178 18.43 6.44 13.74
C SER A 178 18.33 6.91 15.19
N ALA A 179 18.96 6.22 16.14
CA ALA A 179 18.99 6.65 17.54
C ALA A 179 20.15 7.63 17.84
N ALA A 180 20.72 8.25 16.81
CA ALA A 180 21.83 9.19 16.89
C ALA A 180 21.66 10.28 15.82
N GLU A 181 22.11 11.50 16.12
CA GLU A 181 22.14 12.64 15.19
C GLU A 181 23.51 12.78 14.50
N THR A 182 24.46 11.90 14.84
CA THR A 182 25.80 11.83 14.26
C THR A 182 26.14 10.41 13.84
N VAL A 183 27.10 10.25 12.93
CA VAL A 183 27.54 8.93 12.48
C VAL A 183 28.25 8.20 13.61
N ASN A 184 27.69 7.07 14.03
CA ASN A 184 28.26 6.18 15.03
C ASN A 184 28.60 4.83 14.38
N GLN A 185 29.89 4.49 14.38
CA GLN A 185 30.39 3.26 13.75
C GLN A 185 29.80 1.98 14.35
N SER A 186 29.42 2.02 15.63
CA SER A 186 28.78 0.90 16.33
C SER A 186 27.27 0.81 16.08
N MET A 187 26.69 1.74 15.33
CA MET A 187 25.26 1.81 15.03
C MET A 187 25.02 1.78 13.52
N PRO A 188 24.79 0.60 12.92
CA PRO A 188 24.64 0.44 11.47
C PRO A 188 23.56 1.33 10.84
N SER A 189 22.45 1.59 11.55
CA SER A 189 21.41 2.49 11.06
C SER A 189 21.91 3.93 10.86
N SER A 190 22.84 4.39 11.70
CA SER A 190 23.40 5.74 11.58
C SER A 190 24.34 5.87 10.39
N ILE A 191 25.11 4.80 10.11
CA ILE A 191 26.00 4.70 8.94
C ILE A 191 25.15 4.68 7.67
N ASP A 192 24.14 3.82 7.60
CA ASP A 192 23.26 3.71 6.44
C ASP A 192 22.55 5.03 6.15
N ALA A 193 22.03 5.70 7.18
CA ALA A 193 21.37 7.00 7.04
C ALA A 193 22.32 8.07 6.46
N ALA A 194 23.56 8.14 6.94
CA ALA A 194 24.56 9.07 6.40
C ALA A 194 24.96 8.75 4.95
N ILE A 195 25.09 7.46 4.60
CA ILE A 195 25.35 7.06 3.22
C ILE A 195 24.18 7.48 2.33
N ILE A 196 22.94 7.20 2.74
CA ILE A 196 21.72 7.57 1.99
C ILE A 196 21.64 9.09 1.80
N ALA A 197 21.90 9.88 2.85
CA ALA A 197 21.95 11.34 2.75
C ALA A 197 22.99 11.77 1.71
N LYS A 198 24.20 11.18 1.74
CA LYS A 198 25.24 11.51 0.76
C LYS A 198 24.91 11.08 -0.67
N MET A 199 24.19 9.97 -0.84
CA MET A 199 23.68 9.54 -2.13
C MET A 199 22.63 10.51 -2.67
N SER A 200 21.78 11.05 -1.80
CA SER A 200 20.81 12.10 -2.13
C SER A 200 21.50 13.39 -2.58
N ASP A 201 22.53 13.87 -1.86
CA ASP A 201 23.34 15.04 -2.27
C ASP A 201 23.90 14.90 -3.68
N ARG A 202 24.25 13.67 -4.06
CA ARG A 202 24.82 13.31 -5.35
C ARG A 202 23.76 13.00 -6.41
N ASN A 203 22.49 13.26 -6.12
CA ASN A 203 21.34 12.97 -7.00
C ASN A 203 21.20 11.50 -7.40
N GLN A 204 21.76 10.57 -6.61
CA GLN A 204 21.59 9.13 -6.85
C GLN A 204 20.20 8.66 -6.38
N ILE A 205 19.59 9.39 -5.44
CA ILE A 205 18.19 9.25 -5.06
C ILE A 205 17.51 10.57 -5.40
N ALA A 206 16.62 10.54 -6.39
CA ALA A 206 16.06 11.74 -7.01
C ALA A 206 14.63 12.03 -6.56
N ASN A 207 14.17 13.25 -6.84
CA ASN A 207 12.80 13.73 -6.56
C ASN A 207 12.43 13.75 -5.07
N CYS A 208 13.41 13.87 -4.19
CA CYS A 208 13.25 14.03 -2.75
C CYS A 208 14.47 14.74 -2.16
N ILE A 209 14.33 15.23 -0.93
CA ILE A 209 15.43 15.75 -0.12
C ILE A 209 15.58 14.78 1.05
N ILE A 210 16.77 14.20 1.22
CA ILE A 210 17.02 13.23 2.29
C ILE A 210 18.08 13.77 3.24
N ASP A 211 17.83 13.62 4.54
CA ASP A 211 18.80 13.90 5.59
C ASP A 211 18.79 12.77 6.63
N GLY A 212 19.90 12.61 7.35
CA GLY A 212 20.13 11.53 8.28
C GLY A 212 21.61 11.35 8.66
N PRO A 213 21.89 10.75 9.82
CA PRO A 213 20.94 10.17 10.75
C PRO A 213 20.20 11.21 11.60
N LEU A 214 18.90 10.99 11.86
CA LEU A 214 18.05 11.86 12.67
C LEU A 214 17.26 11.05 13.70
N ALA A 215 17.13 11.57 14.92
CA ALA A 215 16.34 10.99 16.00
C ALA A 215 14.85 11.37 15.93
#